data_AF-A0A381YAF5-F1
#
_entry.id   AF-A0A381YAF5-F1
#
_cell.length_a   1.000
_cell.length_b   1.000
_cell.length_c   1.000
_cell.angle_alpha   90.00
_cell.angle_beta   90.00
_cell.angle_gamma   90.00
#
_symmetry.space_group_name_H-M   'P 1'
#
loop_
_entity.id
_entity.type
_entity.pdbx_description
1 polymer ?
#
loop_
_entity_poly.entity_id
_entity_poly.type
_entity_poly.pdbx_seq_one_letter_code
_entity_poly.pdbx_strand_id
1 'polypeptide(L)'
;MYRIAHEPRAVFGLLVLATLIIVSLLAPLLAPNDPLEQDLLYSFLPPSWDSGGEAEFFFGTDNLGRDITSRLIYGTRIALIVAVVAATLACLLGTCLGLLAGFLGGKVDAFISRAVDIWMSFPAVLLSIVLVAVIGAGLHAVIIAIVIIDWTRFCRVVRAETMVQKELDYVASAITIGMSKPKTLIKEILPNLIPLLIVLLTLEMGIAIVV
;
A
#
# COMPACT_ATOMS: atom_id res chain seq x y z
N MET A 1 24.49 3.09 5.85
CA MET A 1 24.55 1.63 5.63
C MET A 1 25.17 0.86 6.80
N TYR A 2 26.33 1.26 7.36
CA TYR A 2 26.97 0.57 8.50
C TYR A 2 26.11 0.38 9.77
N ARG A 3 25.14 1.27 10.01
CA ARG A 3 24.25 1.23 11.19
C ARG A 3 23.08 0.25 11.07
N ILE A 4 22.67 -0.13 9.85
CA ILE A 4 21.55 -1.06 9.61
C ILE A 4 21.99 -2.52 9.86
N ALA A 5 23.23 -2.84 9.51
CA ALA A 5 23.78 -4.20 9.67
C ALA A 5 23.98 -4.64 11.13
N HIS A 6 23.95 -3.70 12.08
CA HIS A 6 24.11 -3.99 13.52
C HIS A 6 22.77 -4.11 14.26
N GLU A 7 21.65 -3.81 13.61
CA GLU A 7 20.32 -3.93 14.20
C GLU A 7 19.69 -5.27 13.75
N PRO A 8 19.64 -6.30 14.61
CA PRO A 8 19.22 -7.65 14.20
C PRO A 8 17.79 -7.68 13.65
N ARG A 9 16.92 -6.79 14.14
CA ARG A 9 15.54 -6.63 13.67
C ARG A 9 15.48 -6.10 12.23
N ALA A 10 16.35 -5.14 11.90
CA ALA A 10 16.40 -4.55 10.56
C ALA A 10 16.95 -5.56 9.54
N VAL A 11 17.97 -6.33 9.92
CA VAL A 11 18.52 -7.40 9.08
C VAL A 11 17.49 -8.50 8.83
N PHE A 12 16.77 -8.94 9.87
CA PHE A 12 15.70 -9.93 9.72
C PHE A 12 14.60 -9.46 8.78
N GLY A 13 14.09 -8.24 8.96
CA GLY A 13 13.08 -7.68 8.06
C GLY A 13 13.55 -7.57 6.61
N LEU A 14 14.81 -7.16 6.41
CA LEU A 14 15.43 -7.10 5.09
C LEU A 14 15.53 -8.49 4.43
N LEU A 15 15.92 -9.51 5.20
CA LEU A 15 16.00 -10.89 4.70
C LEU A 15 14.63 -11.40 4.27
N VAL A 16 13.60 -11.23 5.10
CA VAL A 16 12.22 -11.63 4.76
C VAL A 16 11.75 -10.94 3.47
N LEU A 17 11.94 -9.61 3.37
CA LEU A 17 11.56 -8.84 2.19
C LEU A 17 12.34 -9.28 0.95
N ALA A 18 13.64 -9.52 1.07
CA ALA A 18 14.47 -10.01 -0.03
C ALA A 18 13.99 -11.40 -0.51
N THR A 19 13.64 -12.31 0.40
CA THR A 19 13.08 -13.62 0.05
C THR A 19 11.76 -13.47 -0.71
N LEU A 20 10.84 -12.62 -0.23
CA LEU A 20 9.56 -12.40 -0.91
C LEU A 20 9.74 -11.81 -2.31
N ILE A 21 10.69 -10.88 -2.49
CA ILE A 21 11.01 -10.31 -3.80
C ILE A 21 11.59 -11.38 -4.72
N ILE A 22 12.51 -12.22 -4.24
CA ILE A 22 13.09 -13.32 -5.03
C ILE A 22 12.00 -14.31 -5.45
N VAL A 23 11.15 -14.74 -4.53
CA VAL A 23 10.02 -15.64 -4.81
C VAL A 23 9.07 -15.02 -5.84
N SER A 24 8.76 -13.73 -5.70
CA SER A 24 7.90 -13.00 -6.63
C SER A 24 8.50 -12.89 -8.04
N LEU A 25 9.80 -12.64 -8.16
CA LEU A 25 10.47 -12.49 -9.46
C LEU A 25 10.66 -13.83 -10.16
N LEU A 26 11.02 -14.86 -9.39
CA LEU A 26 11.22 -16.22 -9.87
C LEU A 26 9.94 -17.05 -9.87
N ALA A 27 8.76 -16.43 -9.66
CA ALA A 27 7.49 -17.13 -9.63
C ALA A 27 7.24 -18.06 -10.84
N PRO A 28 7.53 -17.66 -12.10
CA PRO A 28 7.37 -18.54 -13.26
C PRO A 28 8.31 -19.75 -13.29
N LEU A 29 9.39 -19.73 -12.51
CA LEU A 29 10.38 -20.81 -12.41
C LEU A 29 10.18 -21.66 -11.15
N LEU A 30 9.60 -21.09 -10.10
CA LEU A 30 9.41 -21.72 -8.80
C LEU A 30 8.03 -22.39 -8.65
N ALA A 31 7.02 -21.93 -9.39
CA ALA A 31 5.69 -22.53 -9.34
C ALA A 31 5.71 -23.94 -9.96
N PRO A 32 5.25 -24.97 -9.23
CA PRO A 32 5.16 -26.33 -9.77
C PRO A 32 4.20 -26.45 -10.96
N ASN A 33 3.08 -25.70 -10.92
CA ASN A 33 1.96 -25.81 -11.85
C ASN A 33 1.50 -24.41 -12.32
N ASP A 34 0.66 -24.34 -13.35
CA ASP A 34 0.03 -23.08 -13.74
C ASP A 34 -0.98 -22.65 -12.64
N PRO A 35 -0.83 -21.44 -12.05
CA PRO A 35 -1.72 -20.97 -10.97
C PRO A 35 -3.19 -20.79 -11.39
N LEU A 36 -3.49 -20.77 -12.68
CA LEU A 36 -4.84 -20.59 -13.23
C LEU A 36 -5.43 -21.86 -13.83
N GLU A 37 -4.64 -22.93 -13.98
CA GLU A 37 -5.10 -24.21 -14.51
C GLU A 37 -6.07 -24.88 -13.54
N GLN A 38 -7.24 -25.26 -14.06
CA GLN A 38 -8.35 -25.80 -13.29
C GLN A 38 -8.57 -27.25 -13.67
N ASP A 39 -8.59 -28.13 -12.68
CA ASP A 39 -9.02 -29.52 -12.84
C ASP A 39 -9.96 -29.91 -11.70
N LEU A 40 -11.26 -29.99 -11.99
CA LEU A 40 -12.28 -30.31 -11.01
C LEU A 40 -12.15 -31.72 -10.42
N LEU A 41 -11.41 -32.64 -11.07
CA LEU A 41 -11.12 -33.96 -10.52
C LEU A 41 -10.27 -33.87 -9.26
N TYR A 42 -9.41 -32.87 -9.19
CA TYR A 42 -8.55 -32.59 -8.05
C TYR A 42 -9.14 -31.49 -7.17
N SER A 43 -10.46 -31.29 -7.13
CA SER A 43 -11.07 -30.28 -6.25
C SER A 43 -10.94 -30.67 -4.77
N PHE A 44 -10.53 -29.71 -3.94
CA PHE A 44 -10.38 -29.88 -2.48
C PHE A 44 -9.43 -31.03 -2.07
N LEU A 45 -8.33 -31.23 -2.79
CA LEU A 45 -7.29 -32.15 -2.32
C LEU A 45 -6.69 -31.62 -1.02
N PRO A 46 -6.51 -32.48 -0.01
CA PRO A 46 -5.79 -32.10 1.19
C PRO A 46 -4.29 -31.96 0.86
N PRO A 47 -3.50 -31.34 1.76
CA PRO A 47 -2.06 -31.23 1.57
C PRO A 47 -1.39 -32.60 1.41
N SER A 48 -0.25 -32.63 0.72
CA SER A 48 0.51 -33.85 0.40
C SER A 48 0.89 -34.73 1.60
N TRP A 49 0.92 -34.18 2.82
CA TRP A 49 1.23 -34.91 4.05
C TRP A 49 0.01 -35.54 4.75
N ASP A 50 -1.20 -35.30 4.23
CA ASP A 50 -2.45 -35.84 4.78
C ASP A 50 -2.97 -37.01 3.93
N SER A 51 -3.86 -37.83 4.51
CA SER A 51 -4.44 -38.97 3.80
C SER A 51 -5.27 -38.51 2.61
N GLY A 52 -4.91 -38.97 1.41
CA GLY A 52 -5.57 -38.57 0.16
C GLY A 52 -4.97 -37.33 -0.51
N GLY A 53 -3.87 -36.79 0.02
CA GLY A 53 -3.09 -35.75 -0.65
C GLY A 53 -2.19 -36.32 -1.74
N GLU A 54 -1.87 -35.51 -2.74
CA GLU A 54 -0.97 -35.88 -3.83
C GLU A 54 0.34 -35.10 -3.75
N ALA A 55 1.46 -35.75 -4.09
CA ALA A 55 2.79 -35.14 -4.01
C ALA A 55 2.98 -33.96 -4.98
N GLU A 56 2.23 -33.95 -6.09
CA GLU A 56 2.21 -32.85 -7.06
C GLU A 56 1.63 -31.56 -6.46
N PHE A 57 0.66 -31.68 -5.56
CA PHE A 57 -0.01 -30.57 -4.90
C PHE A 57 0.45 -30.46 -3.44
N PHE A 58 1.63 -29.87 -3.21
CA PHE A 58 2.26 -29.83 -1.88
C PHE A 58 1.32 -29.32 -0.78
N PHE A 59 0.67 -28.17 -1.01
CA PHE A 59 -0.35 -27.59 -0.12
C PHE A 59 -1.79 -28.01 -0.44
N GLY A 60 -1.99 -28.92 -1.39
CA GLY A 60 -3.31 -29.31 -1.90
C GLY A 60 -3.86 -28.31 -2.91
N THR A 61 -5.16 -28.40 -3.16
CA THR A 61 -5.86 -27.63 -4.20
C THR A 61 -7.09 -26.92 -3.65
N ASP A 62 -7.56 -25.91 -4.39
CA ASP A 62 -8.80 -25.21 -4.03
C ASP A 62 -10.06 -25.87 -4.62
N ASN A 63 -11.21 -25.19 -4.47
CA ASN A 63 -12.50 -25.66 -4.94
C ASN A 63 -12.61 -25.82 -6.48
N LEU A 64 -11.69 -25.20 -7.25
CA LEU A 64 -11.59 -25.36 -8.70
C LEU A 64 -10.44 -26.29 -9.10
N GLY A 65 -9.80 -26.95 -8.13
CA GLY A 65 -8.67 -27.85 -8.36
C GLY A 65 -7.37 -27.14 -8.74
N ARG A 66 -7.24 -25.84 -8.45
CA ARG A 66 -5.99 -25.11 -8.71
C ARG A 66 -4.98 -25.38 -7.61
N ASP A 67 -3.71 -25.56 -7.97
CA ASP A 67 -2.62 -25.77 -7.00
C ASP A 67 -2.43 -24.56 -6.08
N ILE A 68 -2.63 -24.76 -4.77
CA ILE A 68 -2.47 -23.71 -3.76
C ILE A 68 -1.01 -23.23 -3.71
N THR A 69 -0.04 -24.11 -3.95
CA THR A 69 1.39 -23.78 -3.88
C THR A 69 1.77 -22.75 -4.94
N SER A 70 1.44 -23.03 -6.19
CA SER A 70 1.63 -22.11 -7.33
C SER A 70 0.86 -20.80 -7.14
N ARG A 71 -0.37 -20.87 -6.61
CA ARG A 71 -1.17 -19.69 -6.31
C ARG A 71 -0.58 -18.82 -5.20
N LEU A 72 0.06 -19.38 -4.18
CA LEU A 72 0.75 -18.61 -3.14
C LEU A 72 2.00 -17.90 -3.70
N ILE A 73 2.78 -18.59 -4.53
CA ILE A 73 3.98 -18.03 -5.16
C ILE A 73 3.60 -16.86 -6.07
N TYR A 74 2.63 -17.04 -6.97
CA TYR A 74 2.14 -15.96 -7.83
C TYR A 74 1.38 -14.88 -7.04
N GLY A 75 0.67 -15.27 -5.99
CA GLY A 75 -0.01 -14.34 -5.06
C GLY A 75 0.96 -13.39 -4.39
N THR A 76 2.16 -13.84 -4.03
CA THR A 76 3.23 -13.00 -3.48
C THR A 76 3.60 -11.87 -4.44
N ARG A 77 3.66 -12.14 -5.75
CA ARG A 77 3.92 -11.13 -6.79
C ARG A 77 2.82 -10.10 -6.88
N ILE A 78 1.56 -10.54 -6.88
CA ILE A 78 0.40 -9.66 -6.92
C ILE A 78 0.38 -8.76 -5.67
N ALA A 79 0.55 -9.35 -4.48
CA ALA A 79 0.55 -8.63 -3.21
C ALA A 79 1.64 -7.56 -3.14
N LEU A 80 2.87 -7.86 -3.58
CA LEU A 80 3.96 -6.88 -3.60
C LEU A 80 3.68 -5.72 -4.57
N ILE A 81 3.15 -6.00 -5.76
CA ILE A 81 2.79 -4.95 -6.72
C ILE A 81 1.72 -4.05 -6.14
N VAL A 82 0.65 -4.62 -5.57
CA VAL A 82 -0.44 -3.85 -4.96
C VAL A 82 0.08 -3.00 -3.81
N ALA A 83 0.83 -3.60 -2.87
CA ALA A 83 1.38 -2.90 -1.72
C ALA A 83 2.22 -1.70 -2.15
N VAL A 84 3.17 -1.86 -3.08
CA VAL A 84 4.05 -0.77 -3.50
C VAL A 84 3.30 0.28 -4.32
N VAL A 85 2.58 -0.14 -5.36
CA VAL A 85 2.01 0.80 -6.33
C VAL A 85 0.82 1.55 -5.72
N ALA A 86 -0.13 0.84 -5.11
CA ALA A 86 -1.33 1.47 -4.58
C ALA A 86 -1.00 2.39 -3.39
N ALA A 87 -0.18 1.94 -2.44
CA ALA A 87 0.18 2.76 -1.29
C ALA A 87 0.99 4.00 -1.70
N THR A 88 1.90 3.88 -2.68
CA THR A 88 2.67 5.03 -3.17
C THR A 88 1.78 6.06 -3.86
N LEU A 89 0.85 5.62 -4.71
CA LEU A 89 -0.09 6.52 -5.38
C LEU A 89 -1.05 7.20 -4.38
N ALA A 90 -1.56 6.45 -3.40
CA ALA A 90 -2.38 6.98 -2.31
C ALA A 90 -1.60 7.99 -1.47
N CYS A 91 -0.34 7.70 -1.16
CA CYS A 91 0.58 8.57 -0.45
C CYS A 91 0.82 9.87 -1.21
N LEU A 92 1.11 9.80 -2.51
CA LEU A 92 1.32 11.00 -3.34
C LEU A 92 0.07 11.88 -3.38
N LEU A 93 -1.09 11.28 -3.65
CA LEU A 93 -2.37 12.02 -3.71
C LEU A 93 -2.71 12.65 -2.35
N GLY A 94 -2.68 11.85 -1.29
CA GLY A 94 -2.99 12.30 0.07
C GLY A 94 -1.99 13.34 0.58
N THR A 95 -0.70 13.17 0.31
CA THR A 95 0.34 14.13 0.70
C THR A 95 0.14 15.47 0.00
N CYS A 96 -0.09 15.47 -1.32
CA CYS A 96 -0.36 16.69 -2.06
C CYS A 96 -1.56 17.46 -1.49
N LEU A 97 -2.69 16.78 -1.27
CA LEU A 97 -3.89 17.41 -0.72
C LEU A 97 -3.73 17.81 0.75
N GLY A 98 -3.06 16.99 1.55
CA GLY A 98 -2.80 17.26 2.97
C GLY A 98 -1.89 18.47 3.17
N LEU A 99 -0.82 18.57 2.39
CA LEU A 99 0.08 19.73 2.38
C LEU A 99 -0.69 21.01 2.00
N LEU A 100 -1.52 20.95 0.95
CA LEU A 100 -2.32 22.11 0.52
C LEU A 100 -3.31 22.53 1.60
N ALA A 101 -4.03 21.58 2.20
CA ALA A 101 -4.98 21.85 3.28
C ALA A 101 -4.29 22.46 4.50
N GLY A 102 -3.22 21.83 5.01
CA GLY A 102 -2.53 22.27 6.23
C GLY A 102 -1.79 23.59 6.04
N PHE A 103 -1.20 23.83 4.86
CA PHE A 103 -0.40 25.03 4.64
C PHE A 103 -1.27 26.26 4.32
N LEU A 104 -2.24 26.12 3.41
CA LEU A 104 -3.08 27.25 2.97
C LEU A 104 -4.17 27.58 4.00
N GLY A 105 -4.71 26.59 4.70
CA GLY A 105 -5.77 26.78 5.69
C GLY A 105 -7.08 27.33 5.10
N GLY A 106 -7.96 27.80 5.97
CA GLY A 106 -9.18 28.53 5.60
C GLY A 106 -10.12 27.72 4.69
N LYS A 107 -10.51 28.29 3.55
CA LYS A 107 -11.48 27.67 2.63
C LYS A 107 -10.94 26.41 1.94
N VAL A 108 -9.64 26.39 1.63
CA VAL A 108 -9.00 25.22 0.97
C VAL A 108 -9.03 24.03 1.91
N ASP A 109 -8.62 24.26 3.15
CA ASP A 109 -8.69 23.27 4.21
C ASP A 109 -10.13 22.76 4.42
N ALA A 110 -11.10 23.67 4.58
CA ALA A 110 -12.50 23.28 4.79
C ALA A 110 -13.06 22.42 3.64
N PHE A 111 -12.69 22.72 2.39
CA PHE A 111 -13.13 21.94 1.23
C PHE A 111 -12.51 20.54 1.21
N ILE A 112 -11.18 20.44 1.37
CA ILE A 112 -10.46 19.16 1.35
C ILE A 112 -10.89 18.29 2.53
N SER A 113 -10.97 18.86 3.72
CA SER A 113 -11.41 18.16 4.94
C SER A 113 -12.83 17.63 4.78
N ARG A 114 -13.75 18.42 4.20
CA ARG A 114 -15.11 17.91 3.90
C ARG A 114 -15.13 16.78 2.88
N ALA A 115 -14.32 16.86 1.82
CA ALA A 115 -14.23 15.78 0.85
C ALA A 115 -13.74 14.48 1.51
N VAL A 116 -12.73 14.59 2.39
CA VAL A 116 -12.22 13.48 3.19
C VAL A 116 -13.30 12.93 4.13
N ASP A 117 -13.99 13.78 4.88
CA ASP A 117 -15.02 13.36 5.85
C ASP A 117 -16.19 12.64 5.15
N ILE A 118 -16.63 13.14 4.00
CA ILE A 118 -17.65 12.49 3.18
C ILE A 118 -17.17 11.12 2.72
N TRP A 119 -15.92 11.02 2.25
CA TRP A 119 -15.38 9.76 1.75
C TRP A 119 -15.23 8.71 2.85
N MET A 120 -14.73 9.11 4.01
CA MET A 120 -14.56 8.23 5.17
C MET A 120 -15.87 7.82 5.84
N SER A 121 -16.99 8.46 5.50
CA SER A 121 -18.31 8.04 5.98
C SER A 121 -18.80 6.74 5.33
N PHE A 122 -18.23 6.36 4.18
CA PHE A 122 -18.54 5.11 3.49
C PHE A 122 -17.66 3.96 4.01
N PRO A 123 -18.22 2.78 4.32
CA PRO A 123 -17.43 1.60 4.60
C PRO A 123 -16.53 1.23 3.42
N ALA A 124 -15.21 1.12 3.65
CA ALA A 124 -14.22 0.85 2.61
C ALA A 124 -14.55 -0.39 1.77
N VAL A 125 -15.00 -1.48 2.42
CA VAL A 125 -15.38 -2.73 1.73
C VAL A 125 -16.53 -2.51 0.74
N LEU A 126 -17.55 -1.71 1.11
CA LEU A 126 -18.67 -1.43 0.21
C LEU A 126 -18.19 -0.64 -1.01
N LEU A 127 -17.33 0.35 -0.80
CA LEU A 127 -16.76 1.13 -1.87
C LEU A 127 -15.91 0.26 -2.81
N SER A 128 -15.09 -0.64 -2.25
CA SER A 128 -14.28 -1.59 -3.02
C SER A 128 -15.13 -2.49 -3.90
N ILE A 129 -16.23 -3.05 -3.38
CA ILE A 129 -17.14 -3.90 -4.16
C ILE A 129 -17.76 -3.14 -5.33
N VAL A 130 -18.24 -1.91 -5.09
CA VAL A 130 -18.83 -1.07 -6.14
C VAL A 130 -17.78 -0.71 -7.20
N LEU A 131 -16.56 -0.37 -6.79
CA LEU A 131 -15.48 -0.03 -7.72
C LEU A 131 -15.07 -1.22 -8.58
N VAL A 132 -14.94 -2.41 -8.00
CA VAL A 132 -14.66 -3.65 -8.76
C VAL A 132 -15.82 -3.98 -9.70
N ALA A 133 -17.07 -3.76 -9.30
CA ALA A 133 -18.22 -3.99 -10.17
C ALA A 133 -18.26 -3.04 -11.38
N VAL A 134 -17.82 -1.80 -11.23
CA VAL A 134 -17.81 -0.79 -12.30
C VAL A 134 -16.58 -0.89 -13.19
N ILE A 135 -15.39 -1.03 -12.59
CA ILE A 135 -14.10 -1.07 -13.30
C ILE A 135 -13.87 -2.44 -13.94
N GLY A 136 -14.44 -3.50 -13.35
CA GLY A 136 -14.20 -4.89 -13.72
C GLY A 136 -13.21 -5.58 -12.77
N ALA A 137 -13.07 -6.89 -12.92
CA ALA A 137 -12.13 -7.68 -12.13
C ALA A 137 -10.70 -7.54 -12.67
N GLY A 138 -9.73 -7.50 -11.76
CA GLY A 138 -8.31 -7.55 -12.10
C GLY A 138 -7.43 -6.66 -11.22
N LEU A 139 -6.12 -6.78 -11.42
CA LEU A 139 -5.10 -6.06 -10.65
C LEU A 139 -5.30 -4.53 -10.68
N HIS A 140 -5.61 -3.97 -11.86
CA HIS A 140 -5.78 -2.52 -12.01
C HIS A 140 -6.98 -1.99 -11.23
N ALA A 141 -8.08 -2.74 -11.17
CA ALA A 141 -9.26 -2.34 -10.41
C ALA A 141 -8.97 -2.29 -8.90
N VAL A 142 -8.23 -3.28 -8.39
CA VAL A 142 -7.79 -3.32 -6.99
C VAL A 142 -6.90 -2.13 -6.66
N ILE A 143 -5.90 -1.84 -7.49
CA ILE A 143 -5.01 -0.70 -7.29
C ILE A 143 -5.80 0.63 -7.26
N ILE A 144 -6.69 0.84 -8.23
CA ILE A 144 -7.50 2.07 -8.30
C ILE A 144 -8.40 2.19 -7.07
N ALA A 145 -9.04 1.10 -6.63
CA ALA A 145 -9.90 1.10 -5.46
C ALA A 145 -9.14 1.50 -4.19
N ILE A 146 -7.98 0.90 -3.94
CA ILE A 146 -7.13 1.22 -2.79
C ILE A 146 -6.69 2.69 -2.84
N VAL A 147 -6.23 3.19 -3.99
CA VAL A 147 -5.80 4.59 -4.13
C VAL A 147 -6.93 5.56 -3.82
N ILE A 148 -8.14 5.28 -4.30
CA ILE A 148 -9.32 6.11 -4.10
C ILE A 148 -9.80 6.08 -2.64
N ILE A 149 -9.53 5.02 -1.89
CA ILE A 149 -9.95 4.92 -0.48
C ILE A 149 -8.89 5.51 0.44
N ASP A 150 -7.65 5.04 0.33
CA ASP A 150 -6.62 5.23 1.35
C ASP A 150 -5.90 6.59 1.26
N TRP A 151 -6.05 7.34 0.15
CA TRP A 151 -5.51 8.71 0.07
C TRP A 151 -6.01 9.62 1.20
N THR A 152 -7.21 9.36 1.72
CA THR A 152 -7.84 10.11 2.80
C THR A 152 -7.04 10.00 4.11
N ARG A 153 -6.48 8.83 4.42
CA ARG A 153 -5.66 8.60 5.62
C ARG A 153 -4.36 9.39 5.54
N PHE A 154 -3.66 9.30 4.41
CA PHE A 154 -2.48 10.11 4.12
C PHE A 154 -2.80 11.60 4.23
N CYS A 155 -3.89 12.05 3.63
CA CYS A 155 -4.30 13.46 3.65
C CYS A 155 -4.49 13.98 5.07
N ARG A 156 -5.17 13.24 5.94
CA ARG A 156 -5.43 13.66 7.33
C ARG A 156 -4.16 13.79 8.15
N VAL A 157 -3.29 12.79 8.07
CA VAL A 157 -2.04 12.77 8.84
C VAL A 157 -1.08 13.85 8.35
N VAL A 158 -0.89 13.97 7.03
CA VAL A 158 -0.02 15.00 6.44
C VAL A 158 -0.56 16.39 6.71
N ARG A 159 -1.87 16.61 6.63
CA ARG A 159 -2.50 17.89 6.97
C ARG A 159 -2.18 18.30 8.40
N ALA A 160 -2.38 17.41 9.36
CA ALA A 160 -2.13 17.69 10.76
C ALA A 160 -0.65 18.04 11.00
N GLU A 161 0.27 17.25 10.45
CA GLU A 161 1.70 17.52 10.58
C GLU A 161 2.11 18.82 9.89
N THR A 162 1.55 19.11 8.71
CA THR A 162 1.81 20.36 7.98
C THR A 162 1.38 21.58 8.80
N MET A 163 0.25 21.51 9.52
CA MET A 163 -0.18 22.59 10.40
C MET A 163 0.83 22.83 11.53
N VAL A 164 1.36 21.77 12.13
CA VAL A 164 2.41 21.86 13.17
C VAL A 164 3.69 22.46 12.59
N GLN A 165 4.19 21.93 11.47
CA GLN A 165 5.43 22.39 10.85
C GLN A 165 5.35 23.86 10.43
N LYS A 166 4.19 24.32 9.97
CA LYS A 166 3.95 25.71 9.58
C LYS A 166 4.13 26.71 10.73
N GLU A 167 3.91 26.30 11.97
CA GLU A 167 4.03 27.17 13.15
C GLU A 167 5.47 27.27 13.69
N LEU A 168 6.42 26.52 13.12
CA LEU A 168 7.82 26.51 13.55
C LEU A 168 8.64 27.68 12.99
N ASP A 169 9.63 28.12 13.77
CA ASP A 169 10.44 29.32 13.49
C ASP A 169 11.20 29.28 12.15
N TYR A 170 11.59 28.09 11.67
CA TYR A 170 12.28 27.97 10.39
C TYR A 170 11.36 28.33 9.21
N VAL A 171 10.06 28.01 9.30
CA VAL A 171 9.07 28.39 8.29
C VAL A 171 8.81 29.89 8.34
N ALA A 172 8.65 30.46 9.54
CA ALA A 172 8.51 31.90 9.71
C ALA A 172 9.72 32.66 9.13
N SER A 173 10.93 32.20 9.43
CA SER A 173 12.18 32.75 8.91
C SER A 173 12.25 32.67 7.39
N ALA A 174 11.89 31.53 6.79
CA ALA A 174 11.84 31.35 5.34
C ALA A 174 10.89 32.34 4.65
N ILE A 175 9.74 32.62 5.26
CA ILE A 175 8.77 33.58 4.73
C ILE A 175 9.31 35.02 4.85
N THR A 176 9.94 35.37 5.98
CA THR A 176 10.51 36.71 6.21
C THR A 176 11.62 37.06 5.22
N ILE A 177 12.43 36.09 4.79
CA ILE A 177 13.45 36.29 3.74
C ILE A 177 12.87 36.32 2.32
N GLY A 178 11.54 36.32 2.17
CA GLY A 178 10.84 36.45 0.89
C GLY A 178 10.64 35.13 0.13
N MET A 179 10.72 33.98 0.78
CA MET A 179 10.46 32.70 0.12
C MET A 179 8.98 32.59 -0.29
N SER A 180 8.73 32.21 -1.54
CA SER A 180 7.35 32.02 -2.03
C SER A 180 6.68 30.83 -1.32
N LYS A 181 5.34 30.88 -1.23
CA LYS A 181 4.51 29.83 -0.62
C LYS A 181 4.82 28.40 -1.14
N PRO A 182 4.86 28.14 -2.46
CA PRO A 182 5.16 26.81 -2.97
C PRO A 182 6.59 26.37 -2.66
N LYS A 183 7.55 27.31 -2.68
CA LYS A 183 8.95 27.02 -2.39
C LYS A 183 9.14 26.67 -0.91
N THR A 184 8.46 27.38 -0.01
CA THR A 184 8.44 27.08 1.44
C THR A 184 7.85 25.68 1.67
N LEU A 185 6.73 25.36 1.03
CA LEU A 185 6.10 24.06 1.15
C LEU A 185 7.01 22.90 0.71
N ILE A 186 7.64 23.01 -0.46
CA ILE A 186 8.42 21.92 -1.06
C ILE A 186 9.84 21.82 -0.49
N LYS A 187 10.47 22.94 -0.14
CA LYS A 187 11.87 22.95 0.33
C LYS A 187 12.02 22.95 1.84
N GLU A 188 11.05 23.48 2.57
CA GLU A 188 11.14 23.59 4.03
C GLU A 188 10.23 22.58 4.71
N ILE A 189 8.95 22.50 4.32
CA ILE A 189 7.98 21.64 5.02
C ILE A 189 8.09 20.18 4.58
N LEU A 190 7.90 19.88 3.28
CA LEU A 190 7.86 18.51 2.77
C LEU A 190 9.08 17.64 3.18
N PRO A 191 10.34 18.14 3.14
CA PRO A 191 11.48 17.33 3.55
C PRO A 191 11.45 16.91 5.02
N ASN A 192 10.87 17.74 5.89
CA ASN A 192 10.67 17.42 7.31
C ASN A 192 9.55 16.40 7.55
N LEU A 193 8.61 16.25 6.61
CA LEU A 193 7.55 15.23 6.67
C LEU A 193 8.00 13.87 6.10
N ILE A 194 9.12 13.79 5.37
CA ILE A 194 9.58 12.53 4.75
C ILE A 194 9.68 11.37 5.77
N PRO A 195 10.24 11.54 6.98
CA PRO A 195 10.28 10.45 7.96
C PRO A 195 8.89 9.93 8.34
N LEU A 196 7.92 10.84 8.53
CA LEU A 196 6.53 10.49 8.80
C LEU A 196 5.89 9.76 7.60
N LEU A 197 6.14 10.25 6.38
CA LEU A 197 5.62 9.64 5.16
C LEU A 197 6.16 8.22 4.96
N ILE A 198 7.43 7.96 5.28
CA ILE A 198 8.02 6.62 5.20
C ILE A 198 7.29 5.68 6.17
N VAL A 199 7.08 6.09 7.42
CA VAL A 199 6.38 5.27 8.41
C VAL A 199 4.94 5.01 7.98
N LEU A 200 4.22 6.04 7.57
CA LEU A 200 2.84 5.92 7.14
C LEU A 200 2.70 5.04 5.89
N LEU A 201 3.60 5.20 4.92
CA LEU A 201 3.64 4.36 3.73
C LEU A 201 3.83 2.89 4.11
N THR A 202 4.76 2.56 5.01
CA THR A 202 4.99 1.15 5.42
C THR A 202 3.78 0.53 6.12
N LEU A 203 3.04 1.32 6.91
CA LEU A 203 1.85 0.86 7.60
C LEU A 203 0.69 0.62 6.61
N GLU A 204 0.47 1.57 5.71
CA GLU A 204 -0.61 1.48 4.70
C GLU A 204 -0.32 0.42 3.64
N MET A 205 0.95 0.12 3.34
CA MET A 205 1.32 -1.05 2.53
C MET A 205 0.81 -2.36 3.15
N GLY A 206 0.86 -2.49 4.48
CA GLY A 206 0.32 -3.65 5.18
C GLY A 206 -1.20 -3.73 5.10
N ILE A 207 -1.89 -2.59 5.26
CA ILE A 207 -3.35 -2.50 5.14
C ILE A 207 -3.80 -2.85 3.71
N ALA A 208 -3.11 -2.32 2.70
CA ALA A 208 -3.41 -2.55 1.29
C ALA A 208 -3.30 -4.03 0.87
N ILE A 209 -2.53 -4.85 1.58
CA ILE A 209 -2.45 -6.31 1.34
C ILE A 209 -3.69 -7.04 1.90
N VAL A 210 -4.29 -6.49 2.96
CA VAL A 210 -5.44 -7.11 3.65
C VAL A 210 -6.76 -6.79 2.95
N VAL A 211 -6.85 -5.61 2.31
CA VAL A 211 -8.03 -5.12 1.58
C VAL A 211 -8.17 -5.79 0.22
#